data_AF-A0A3L6NFS1-F1
#
_entry.id   AF-A0A3L6NFS1-F1
#
_cell.length_a   1.000
_cell.length_b   1.000
_cell.length_c   1.000
_cell.angle_alpha   90.00
_cell.angle_beta   90.00
_cell.angle_gamma   90.00
#
_symmetry.space_group_name_H-M   'P 1'
#
loop_
_entity.id
_entity.type
_entity.pdbx_description
1 polymer ?
#
loop_
_entity_poly.entity_id
_entity_poly.type
_entity_poly.pdbx_seq_one_letter_code
_entity_poly.pdbx_strand_id
1 'polypeptide(L)'
;MDDTNFRISGDTANKKRLSVRPKARLDWHYDIRALKGIIRKVIGMKVDERVTFNVYGSNLNQGHVYQDLRLYCSRFWNFPWKRNRVEKQVDTTIIRDMALDAVHLQESKETAAFFLVSGDNDMLPAVIYAVQCGYTVHVWAWEDSVSGEYKRL
;
A
#
# COMPACT_ATOMS: atom_id res chain seq x y z
N MET A 1 -5.96 1.10 19.30
CA MET A 1 -5.51 1.82 18.11
C MET A 1 -6.00 1.01 16.94
N ASP A 2 -6.79 1.60 16.05
CA ASP A 2 -7.26 0.90 14.85
C ASP A 2 -6.11 0.88 13.87
N ASP A 3 -5.56 -0.29 13.66
CA ASP A 3 -4.45 -0.44 12.76
C ASP A 3 -4.92 -0.56 11.31
N THR A 4 -4.09 -0.13 10.36
CA THR A 4 -4.40 -0.27 8.93
C THR A 4 -4.71 -1.73 8.59
N ASN A 5 -5.63 -1.97 7.64
CA ASN A 5 -5.94 -3.31 7.14
C ASN A 5 -4.66 -4.06 6.75
N PHE A 6 -3.71 -3.37 6.11
CA PHE A 6 -2.40 -3.91 5.78
C PHE A 6 -1.63 -4.42 7.02
N ARG A 7 -1.63 -3.68 8.12
CA ARG A 7 -0.98 -4.11 9.37
C ARG A 7 -1.69 -5.30 10.01
N ILE A 8 -3.02 -5.30 10.02
CA ILE A 8 -3.83 -6.38 10.60
C ILE A 8 -3.59 -7.69 9.81
N SER A 9 -3.63 -7.61 8.49
CA SER A 9 -3.34 -8.73 7.60
C SER A 9 -1.90 -9.23 7.76
N GLY A 10 -0.93 -8.33 7.94
CA GLY A 10 0.46 -8.70 8.16
C GLY A 10 0.73 -9.35 9.51
N ASP A 11 0.10 -8.88 10.59
CA ASP A 11 0.14 -9.56 11.90
C ASP A 11 -0.43 -10.97 11.80
N THR A 12 -1.56 -11.11 11.08
CA THR A 12 -2.19 -12.42 10.82
C THR A 12 -1.26 -13.35 10.05
N ALA A 13 -0.64 -12.87 8.97
CA ALA A 13 0.31 -13.65 8.18
C ALA A 13 1.55 -14.04 8.99
N ASN A 14 2.10 -13.12 9.79
CA ASN A 14 3.27 -13.41 10.64
C ASN A 14 2.95 -14.43 11.73
N LYS A 15 1.76 -14.37 12.33
CA LYS A 15 1.30 -15.38 13.30
C LYS A 15 1.19 -16.77 12.70
N LYS A 16 0.61 -16.86 11.49
CA LYS A 16 0.53 -18.11 10.74
C LYS A 16 1.92 -18.68 10.46
N ARG A 17 2.84 -17.84 9.97
CA ARG A 17 4.24 -18.22 9.69
C ARG A 17 4.97 -18.75 10.92
N LEU A 18 4.75 -18.14 12.08
CA LEU A 18 5.36 -18.55 13.35
C LEU A 18 4.60 -19.69 14.06
N SER A 19 3.51 -20.19 13.47
CA SER A 19 2.64 -21.21 14.08
C SER A 19 2.16 -20.86 15.50
N VAL A 20 1.96 -19.57 15.77
CA VAL A 20 1.43 -19.09 17.05
C VAL A 20 -0.09 -18.97 17.01
N ARG A 21 -0.73 -19.04 18.18
CA ARG A 21 -2.19 -18.90 18.29
C ARG A 21 -2.64 -17.53 17.75
N PRO A 22 -3.77 -17.43 17.01
CA PRO A 22 -4.25 -16.16 16.47
C PRO A 22 -4.44 -15.03 17.50
N LYS A 23 -4.83 -15.41 18.74
CA LYS A 23 -5.04 -14.49 19.86
C LYS A 23 -3.76 -14.07 20.59
N ALA A 24 -2.60 -14.66 20.27
CA ALA A 24 -1.33 -14.25 20.86
C ALA A 24 -1.06 -12.77 20.50
N ARG A 25 -0.54 -12.00 21.47
CA ARG A 25 -0.06 -10.65 21.21
C ARG A 25 1.39 -10.78 20.76
N LEU A 26 1.65 -10.45 19.50
CA LEU A 26 3.00 -10.27 18.98
C LEU A 26 3.23 -8.77 18.77
N ASP A 27 4.43 -8.32 19.09
CA ASP A 27 4.87 -6.99 18.70
C ASP A 27 5.36 -7.06 17.25
N TRP A 28 4.43 -6.82 16.32
CA TRP A 28 4.68 -6.93 14.87
C TRP A 28 4.38 -5.62 14.15
N HIS A 29 5.32 -5.20 13.32
CA HIS A 29 5.27 -4.04 12.46
C HIS A 29 5.91 -4.35 11.10
N TYR A 30 5.42 -3.74 10.02
CA TYR A 30 6.08 -3.79 8.73
C TYR A 30 7.25 -2.78 8.68
N ASP A 31 8.33 -3.13 7.98
CA ASP A 31 9.45 -2.22 7.75
C ASP A 31 9.34 -1.59 6.35
N ILE A 32 9.06 -0.29 6.33
CA ILE A 32 8.85 0.48 5.10
C ILE A 32 10.14 0.63 4.27
N ARG A 33 11.30 0.63 4.93
CA ARG A 33 12.61 0.69 4.27
C ARG A 33 12.89 -0.62 3.55
N ALA A 34 12.59 -1.73 4.23
CA ALA A 34 12.72 -3.06 3.64
C ALA A 34 11.81 -3.20 2.41
N LEU A 35 10.54 -2.78 2.52
CA LEU A 35 9.60 -2.83 1.39
C LEU A 35 10.11 -2.01 0.19
N LYS A 36 10.58 -0.78 0.41
CA LYS A 36 11.17 0.05 -0.64
C LYS A 36 12.39 -0.62 -1.29
N GLY A 37 13.26 -1.25 -0.49
CA GLY A 37 14.41 -2.01 -0.99
C GLY A 37 14.02 -3.22 -1.82
N ILE A 38 12.99 -3.97 -1.38
CA ILE A 38 12.46 -5.14 -2.09
C ILE A 38 11.88 -4.72 -3.44
N ILE A 39 11.04 -3.66 -3.47
CA ILE A 39 10.46 -3.16 -4.73
C ILE A 39 11.57 -2.85 -5.72
N ARG A 40 12.56 -2.03 -5.34
CA ARG A 40 13.68 -1.67 -6.23
C ARG A 40 14.40 -2.89 -6.79
N LYS A 41 14.65 -3.89 -5.93
CA LYS A 41 15.31 -5.13 -6.34
C LYS A 41 14.47 -5.93 -7.33
N VAL A 42 13.16 -6.06 -7.10
CA VAL A 42 12.27 -6.90 -7.93
C VAL A 42 12.17 -6.37 -9.36
N ILE A 43 12.14 -5.06 -9.55
CA ILE A 43 12.06 -4.46 -10.90
C ILE A 43 13.42 -4.14 -11.53
N GLY A 44 14.51 -4.49 -10.85
CA GLY A 44 15.85 -4.19 -11.36
C GLY A 44 16.13 -2.69 -11.48
N MET A 45 15.52 -1.87 -10.61
CA MET A 45 15.68 -0.42 -10.63
C MET A 45 17.14 -0.02 -10.40
N LYS A 46 17.61 0.94 -11.18
CA LYS A 46 18.91 1.59 -10.99
C LYS A 46 18.89 2.53 -9.77
N VAL A 47 20.07 2.95 -9.34
CA VAL A 47 20.22 3.77 -8.12
C VAL A 47 19.64 5.18 -8.29
N ASP A 48 19.70 5.71 -9.50
CA ASP A 48 19.26 7.04 -9.92
C ASP A 48 17.77 7.14 -10.26
N GLU A 49 17.08 6.01 -10.45
CA GLU A 49 15.65 6.01 -10.74
C GLU A 49 14.82 6.44 -9.53
N ARG A 50 13.88 7.35 -9.79
CA ARG A 50 13.04 7.97 -8.76
C ARG A 50 11.95 7.00 -8.29
N VAL A 51 11.81 6.86 -6.97
CA VAL A 51 10.70 6.14 -6.34
C VAL A 51 9.85 7.11 -5.55
N THR A 52 8.60 7.30 -5.96
CA THR A 52 7.57 7.98 -5.17
C THR A 52 6.84 6.95 -4.33
N PHE A 53 6.94 7.06 -3.00
CA PHE A 53 6.36 6.08 -2.07
C PHE A 53 5.32 6.75 -1.20
N ASN A 54 4.04 6.60 -1.54
CA ASN A 54 2.94 7.27 -0.84
C ASN A 54 2.24 6.29 0.11
N VAL A 55 1.96 6.73 1.34
CA VAL A 55 1.27 5.92 2.35
C VAL A 55 -0.03 6.57 2.76
N TYR A 56 -1.09 5.75 2.86
CA TYR A 56 -2.44 6.16 3.17
C TYR A 56 -2.96 5.35 4.36
N GLY A 57 -3.55 6.01 5.34
CA GLY A 57 -4.16 5.31 6.47
C GLY A 57 -4.76 6.24 7.50
N SER A 58 -5.29 5.66 8.57
CA SER A 58 -5.96 6.40 9.64
C SER A 58 -5.16 6.38 10.93
N ASN A 59 -5.09 7.53 11.63
CA ASN A 59 -4.36 7.72 12.89
C ASN A 59 -2.92 7.16 12.87
N LEU A 60 -2.27 7.17 11.71
CA LEU A 60 -0.92 6.67 11.51
C LEU A 60 0.11 7.43 12.37
N ASN A 61 -0.20 8.67 12.75
CA ASN A 61 0.62 9.49 13.64
C ASN A 61 0.71 8.99 15.08
N GLN A 62 -0.13 8.03 15.47
CA GLN A 62 -0.10 7.43 16.81
C GLN A 62 0.63 6.08 16.81
N GLY A 63 0.92 5.51 15.63
CA GLY A 63 1.54 4.18 15.52
C GLY A 63 3.06 4.19 15.71
N HIS A 64 3.62 3.05 16.12
CA HIS A 64 5.06 2.84 16.33
C HIS A 64 5.91 3.08 15.08
N VAL A 65 5.33 2.94 13.88
CA VAL A 65 6.01 3.14 12.59
C VAL A 65 5.98 4.59 12.09
N TYR A 66 5.34 5.52 12.82
CA TYR A 66 5.11 6.88 12.33
C TYR A 66 6.39 7.62 11.92
N GLN A 67 7.46 7.51 12.72
CA GLN A 67 8.73 8.17 12.44
C GLN A 67 9.33 7.66 11.13
N ASP A 68 9.35 6.35 10.93
CA ASP A 68 9.85 5.74 9.69
C ASP A 68 8.98 6.12 8.48
N LEU A 69 7.65 6.13 8.63
CA LEU A 69 6.75 6.58 7.56
C LEU A 69 7.07 8.03 7.15
N ARG A 70 7.30 8.92 8.12
CA ARG A 70 7.62 10.33 7.85
C ARG A 70 8.98 10.50 7.17
N LEU A 71 9.97 9.66 7.47
CA LEU A 71 11.32 9.75 6.94
C LEU A 71 11.46 9.12 5.54
N TYR A 72 10.73 8.04 5.26
CA TYR A 72 10.98 7.20 4.08
C TYR A 72 9.88 7.28 3.00
N CYS A 73 8.74 7.89 3.30
CA CYS A 73 7.65 8.09 2.34
C CYS A 73 7.74 9.47 1.66
N SER A 74 7.34 9.55 0.40
CA SER A 74 7.24 10.78 -0.38
C SER A 74 6.04 11.61 0.03
N ARG A 75 4.88 10.96 0.24
CA ARG A 75 3.68 11.56 0.80
C ARG A 75 3.06 10.63 1.83
N PHE A 76 2.41 11.23 2.81
CA PHE A 76 1.78 10.54 3.91
C PHE A 76 0.42 11.17 4.18
N TRP A 77 -0.64 10.40 3.93
CA TRP A 77 -2.01 10.80 4.13
C TRP A 77 -2.56 10.16 5.39
N ASN A 78 -2.80 10.99 6.40
CA ASN A 78 -3.35 10.56 7.69
C ASN A 78 -4.79 11.05 7.86
N PHE A 79 -5.73 10.12 7.80
CA PHE A 79 -7.15 10.42 7.96
C PHE A 79 -7.54 10.29 9.44
N PRO A 80 -8.05 11.34 10.09
CA PRO A 80 -8.46 11.27 11.48
C PRO A 80 -9.71 10.40 11.64
N TRP A 81 -9.79 9.64 12.73
CA TRP A 81 -11.04 8.98 13.11
C TRP A 81 -12.10 10.02 13.48
N LYS A 82 -13.24 10.01 12.80
CA LYS A 82 -14.44 10.70 13.31
C LYS A 82 -15.10 9.82 14.37
N ARG A 83 -15.55 10.42 15.47
CA ARG A 83 -16.23 9.75 16.62
C ARG A 83 -17.43 8.86 16.21
N ASN A 84 -17.97 9.03 15.00
CA ASN A 84 -19.14 8.33 14.50
C ASN A 84 -18.84 7.16 13.54
N ARG A 85 -17.59 6.65 13.48
CA ARG A 85 -17.20 5.55 12.56
C ARG A 85 -17.56 5.82 11.09
N VAL A 86 -17.59 7.09 10.68
CA VAL A 86 -17.87 7.47 9.29
C VAL A 86 -16.72 6.98 8.41
N GLU A 87 -17.10 6.51 7.23
CA GLU A 87 -16.29 5.93 6.16
C GLU A 87 -14.88 6.54 6.04
N LYS A 88 -13.89 5.66 6.00
CA LYS A 88 -12.48 6.03 5.78
C LYS A 88 -12.33 6.38 4.31
N GLN A 89 -12.02 7.64 3.98
CA GLN A 89 -11.73 8.07 2.60
C GLN A 89 -10.36 7.57 2.07
N VAL A 90 -9.73 6.62 2.77
CA VAL A 90 -8.43 6.07 2.42
C VAL A 90 -8.50 5.45 1.02
N ASP A 91 -9.46 4.56 0.82
CA ASP A 91 -9.64 3.79 -0.42
C ASP A 91 -9.93 4.71 -1.60
N THR A 92 -10.90 5.62 -1.45
CA THR A 92 -11.22 6.62 -2.48
C THR A 92 -10.02 7.52 -2.81
N THR A 93 -9.21 7.89 -1.82
CA THR A 93 -8.03 8.73 -2.06
C THR A 93 -6.94 7.96 -2.80
N ILE A 94 -6.70 6.68 -2.47
CA ILE A 94 -5.75 5.84 -3.20
C ILE A 94 -6.19 5.72 -4.67
N ILE A 95 -7.47 5.42 -4.91
CA ILE A 95 -8.01 5.29 -6.27
C ILE A 95 -7.82 6.59 -7.06
N ARG A 96 -8.22 7.72 -6.46
CA ARG A 96 -8.09 9.04 -7.08
C ARG A 96 -6.63 9.36 -7.40
N ASP A 97 -5.73 9.22 -6.43
CA ASP A 97 -4.32 9.61 -6.60
C ASP A 97 -3.65 8.73 -7.67
N MET A 98 -3.90 7.42 -7.67
CA MET A 98 -3.34 6.52 -8.68
C MET A 98 -3.85 6.85 -10.09
N ALA A 99 -5.15 7.16 -10.23
CA ALA A 99 -5.71 7.57 -11.52
C ALA A 99 -5.14 8.91 -12.00
N LEU A 100 -4.99 9.89 -11.10
CA LEU A 100 -4.39 11.19 -11.43
C LEU A 100 -2.92 11.05 -11.80
N ASP A 101 -2.15 10.22 -11.09
CA ASP A 101 -0.75 9.95 -11.43
C ASP A 101 -0.64 9.31 -12.81
N ALA A 102 -1.53 8.36 -13.15
CA ALA A 102 -1.56 7.74 -14.49
C ALA A 102 -1.82 8.77 -15.60
N VAL A 103 -2.77 9.69 -15.41
CA VAL A 103 -3.06 10.77 -16.38
C VAL A 103 -1.85 11.69 -16.55
N HIS A 104 -1.28 12.19 -15.45
CA HIS A 104 -0.15 13.12 -15.54
C HIS A 104 1.09 12.48 -16.19
N LEU A 105 1.37 11.21 -15.88
CA LEU A 105 2.47 10.47 -16.50
C LEU A 105 2.22 10.26 -18.00
N GLN A 106 0.95 10.05 -18.40
CA GLN A 106 0.59 9.84 -19.79
C GLN A 106 0.73 11.14 -20.59
N GLU A 107 0.29 12.27 -20.03
CA GLU A 107 0.44 13.61 -20.61
C GLU A 107 1.91 14.01 -20.76
N SER A 108 2.73 13.69 -19.77
CA SER A 108 4.18 13.95 -19.78
C SER A 108 4.99 12.92 -20.58
N LYS A 109 4.36 11.85 -21.07
CA LYS A 109 4.99 10.73 -21.79
C LYS A 109 6.11 10.06 -20.99
N GLU A 110 5.97 10.04 -19.67
CA GLU A 110 6.91 9.39 -18.77
C GLU A 110 6.61 7.88 -18.69
N THR A 111 7.67 7.07 -18.74
CA THR A 111 7.58 5.63 -18.49
C THR A 111 7.63 5.37 -16.99
N ALA A 112 6.66 4.61 -16.47
CA ALA A 112 6.59 4.28 -15.05
C ALA A 112 5.99 2.89 -14.83
N ALA A 113 6.16 2.37 -13.60
CA ALA A 113 5.45 1.20 -13.11
C ALA A 113 4.76 1.56 -11.79
N PHE A 114 3.53 1.07 -11.62
CA PHE A 114 2.74 1.27 -10.41
C PHE A 114 2.89 0.08 -9.48
N PHE A 115 3.03 0.38 -8.18
CA PHE A 115 3.02 -0.62 -7.11
C PHE A 115 1.87 -0.30 -6.16
N LEU A 116 0.80 -1.10 -6.23
CA LEU A 116 -0.30 -1.03 -5.29
C LEU A 116 -0.06 -2.06 -4.18
N VAL A 117 0.21 -1.59 -2.97
CA VAL A 117 0.36 -2.46 -1.80
C VAL A 117 -0.96 -2.50 -1.05
N SER A 118 -1.88 -3.32 -1.54
CA SER A 118 -3.20 -3.56 -0.94
C SER A 118 -3.70 -4.94 -1.32
N GLY A 119 -4.44 -5.57 -0.39
CA GLY A 119 -5.20 -6.80 -0.66
C GLY A 119 -6.66 -6.56 -1.03
N ASP A 120 -7.09 -5.29 -0.97
CA ASP A 120 -8.50 -4.89 -1.08
C ASP A 120 -8.95 -4.75 -2.53
N ASN A 121 -10.03 -5.43 -2.91
CA ASN A 121 -10.55 -5.42 -4.29
C ASN A 121 -11.17 -4.08 -4.68
N ASP A 122 -11.52 -3.23 -3.71
CA ASP A 122 -12.04 -1.90 -4.00
C ASP A 122 -11.05 -1.05 -4.82
N MET A 123 -9.76 -1.42 -4.83
CA MET A 123 -8.73 -0.70 -5.61
C MET A 123 -8.68 -1.13 -7.10
N LEU A 124 -9.44 -2.16 -7.51
CA LEU A 124 -9.45 -2.67 -8.88
C LEU A 124 -9.70 -1.61 -9.95
N PRO A 125 -10.63 -0.64 -9.79
CA PRO A 125 -10.85 0.39 -10.80
C PRO A 125 -9.59 1.19 -11.14
N ALA A 126 -8.78 1.53 -10.13
CA ALA A 126 -7.53 2.26 -10.34
C ALA A 126 -6.47 1.41 -11.05
N VAL A 127 -6.39 0.11 -10.69
CA VAL A 127 -5.49 -0.85 -11.35
C VAL A 127 -5.84 -0.99 -12.82
N ILE A 128 -7.12 -1.24 -13.15
CA ILE A 128 -7.59 -1.38 -14.52
C ILE A 128 -7.29 -0.11 -15.32
N TYR A 129 -7.56 1.06 -14.74
CA TYR A 129 -7.33 2.33 -15.41
C TYR A 129 -5.84 2.56 -15.73
N ALA A 130 -4.93 2.33 -14.79
CA ALA A 130 -3.50 2.47 -15.05
C ALA A 130 -2.99 1.48 -16.13
N VAL A 131 -3.52 0.26 -16.17
CA VAL A 131 -3.22 -0.70 -17.24
C VAL A 131 -3.76 -0.21 -18.59
N GLN A 132 -4.97 0.36 -18.64
CA GLN A 132 -5.53 0.96 -19.86
C GLN A 132 -4.71 2.15 -20.37
N CYS A 133 -4.06 2.90 -19.48
CA CYS A 133 -3.09 3.95 -19.82
C CYS A 133 -1.75 3.39 -20.33
N GLY A 134 -1.57 2.07 -20.38
CA GLY A 134 -0.35 1.41 -20.88
C GLY A 134 0.73 1.18 -19.83
N TYR A 135 0.43 1.36 -18.54
CA TYR A 135 1.39 1.14 -17.47
C TYR A 135 1.41 -0.30 -16.96
N THR A 136 2.58 -0.74 -16.51
CA THR A 136 2.69 -1.98 -15.74
C THR A 136 2.24 -1.71 -14.31
N VAL A 137 1.34 -2.55 -13.79
CA VAL A 137 0.84 -2.46 -12.41
C VAL A 137 1.17 -3.75 -11.66
N HIS A 138 1.84 -3.61 -10.52
CA HIS A 138 2.12 -4.69 -9.58
C HIS A 138 1.22 -4.55 -8.36
N VAL A 139 0.41 -5.57 -8.06
CA VAL A 139 -0.42 -5.62 -6.86
C VAL A 139 0.21 -6.55 -5.84
N TRP A 140 0.60 -6.00 -4.70
CA TRP A 140 1.25 -6.74 -3.61
C TRP A 140 0.37 -6.72 -2.37
N ALA A 141 0.21 -7.88 -1.74
CA ALA A 141 -0.41 -7.99 -0.44
C ALA A 141 0.26 -9.10 0.38
N TRP A 142 -0.14 -9.24 1.63
CA TRP A 142 0.28 -10.39 2.41
C TRP A 142 -0.33 -11.68 1.84
N GLU A 143 0.36 -12.79 2.06
CA GLU A 143 -0.14 -14.11 1.72
C GLU A 143 -1.51 -14.32 2.38
N ASP A 144 -2.47 -14.87 1.62
CA ASP A 144 -3.89 -15.04 1.99
C ASP A 144 -4.70 -13.75 2.23
N SER A 145 -4.12 -12.57 2.05
CA SER A 145 -4.87 -11.30 2.14
C SER A 145 -5.23 -10.71 0.77
N VAL A 146 -4.91 -11.40 -0.33
CA VAL A 146 -5.24 -10.97 -1.70
C VAL A 146 -6.65 -11.44 -2.05
N SER A 147 -7.53 -10.52 -2.43
CA SER A 147 -8.86 -10.87 -2.95
C SER A 147 -8.75 -11.79 -4.18
N GLY A 148 -9.71 -12.69 -4.36
CA GLY A 148 -9.71 -13.64 -5.48
C GLY A 148 -9.77 -12.98 -6.85
N GLU A 149 -10.25 -11.73 -6.92
CA GLU A 149 -10.37 -10.96 -8.17
C GLU A 149 -9.02 -10.54 -8.74
N TYR A 150 -8.04 -10.20 -7.90
CA TYR A 150 -6.68 -9.91 -8.37
C TYR A 150 -5.98 -11.12 -8.99
N LYS A 151 -6.38 -12.34 -8.65
CA LYS A 151 -5.81 -13.57 -9.24
C LYS A 151 -6.30 -13.84 -10.66
N ARG A 152 -7.30 -13.08 -11.14
CA ARG A 152 -7.96 -13.26 -12.45
C ARG A 152 -7.59 -12.17 -13.46
N LEU A 153 -6.80 -11.18 -13.06
CA LEU A 153 -6.20 -10.14 -13.90
C LEU A 153 -4.80 -10.55 -14.33
#